data_AF-A0A7S8AAT4-F1
#
_entry.id   AF-A0A7S8AAT4-F1
#
_cell.length_a   1.000
_cell.length_b   1.000
_cell.length_c   1.000
_cell.angle_alpha   90.00
_cell.angle_beta   90.00
_cell.angle_gamma   90.00
#
_symmetry.space_group_name_H-M   'P 1'
#
loop_
_entity.id
_entity.type
_entity.pdbx_description
1 polymer ?
#
loop_
_entity_poly.entity_id
_entity_poly.type
_entity_poly.pdbx_seq_one_letter_code
_entity_poly.pdbx_strand_id
1 'polypeptide(L)' 'MDDLLEPVSKRLSSAAWRSFVEVADDLGEIPWDVLEACRTLARKRVAEEGTGKLRSHFRLRSALGRTDKVDFTA' A
#
# COMPACT_ATOMS: atom_id res chain seq x y z
N MET A 1 -14.98 -1.71 1.08
CA MET A 1 -13.62 -1.61 1.67
C MET A 1 -12.54 -1.96 0.65
N ASP A 2 -12.74 -2.96 -0.23
CA ASP A 2 -11.82 -3.18 -1.36
C ASP A 2 -11.77 -1.94 -2.30
N ASP A 3 -12.84 -1.14 -2.29
CA ASP A 3 -12.99 0.15 -2.97
C ASP A 3 -11.91 1.18 -2.61
N LEU A 4 -11.32 1.07 -1.42
CA LEU A 4 -10.25 1.97 -0.97
C LEU A 4 -8.85 1.49 -1.37
N LEU A 5 -8.69 0.26 -1.88
CA LEU A 5 -7.36 -0.27 -2.21
C LEU A 5 -6.72 0.47 -3.38
N GLU A 6 -7.47 0.72 -4.45
CA GLU A 6 -6.99 1.51 -5.59
C GLU A 6 -6.60 2.94 -5.20
N PRO A 7 -7.49 3.76 -4.58
CA PRO A 7 -7.14 5.13 -4.24
C PRO A 7 -5.99 5.22 -3.24
N VAL A 8 -5.92 4.33 -2.24
CA VAL A 8 -4.78 4.26 -1.32
C VAL A 8 -3.50 3.93 -2.06
N SER A 9 -3.51 2.92 -2.94
CA SER A 9 -2.31 2.54 -3.70
C SER A 9 -1.77 3.68 -4.58
N LYS A 10 -2.65 4.51 -5.15
CA LYS A 10 -2.28 5.68 -5.97
C LYS A 10 -1.62 6.81 -5.16
N ARG A 11 -1.86 6.88 -3.85
CA ARG A 11 -1.28 7.90 -2.96
C ARG A 11 -0.01 7.45 -2.25
N LEU A 12 0.26 6.15 -2.23
CA LEU A 12 1.53 5.61 -1.79
C LEU A 12 2.59 5.75 -2.90
N SER A 13 3.84 5.93 -2.49
CA SER A 13 5.00 5.97 -3.38
C SER A 13 5.95 4.84 -3.01
N SER A 14 6.74 4.33 -3.94
CA SER A 14 7.81 3.38 -3.64
C SER A 14 9.07 4.05 -3.09
N ALA A 15 9.23 5.36 -3.34
CA ALA A 15 10.40 6.13 -2.95
C ALA A 15 10.33 6.67 -1.51
N ALA A 16 9.12 6.82 -0.96
CA ALA A 16 8.90 7.47 0.33
C ALA A 16 7.87 6.74 1.19
N TRP A 17 8.13 6.71 2.50
CA TRP A 17 7.17 6.25 3.50
C TRP A 17 6.13 7.35 3.76
N ARG A 18 4.85 6.98 3.76
CA ARG A 18 3.74 7.88 4.09
C ARG A 18 2.93 7.34 5.25
N SER A 19 2.50 8.22 6.15
CA SER A 19 1.60 7.83 7.24
C SER A 19 0.21 7.56 6.68
N PHE A 20 -0.49 6.55 7.21
CA PHE A 20 -1.89 6.30 6.83
C PHE A 20 -2.80 7.50 7.12
N VAL A 21 -2.48 8.34 8.12
CA VAL A 21 -3.25 9.54 8.46
C VAL A 21 -3.12 10.59 7.36
N GLU A 22 -1.92 10.79 6.82
CA GLU A 22 -1.70 11.72 5.70
C GLU A 22 -2.42 11.23 4.44
N VAL A 23 -2.42 9.92 4.20
CA VAL A 23 -3.14 9.33 3.07
C VAL A 23 -4.66 9.48 3.24
N ALA A 24 -5.17 9.37 4.47
CA ALA A 24 -6.57 9.57 4.76
C ALA A 24 -7.02 11.02 4.57
N ASP A 25 -6.22 11.97 5.06
CA ASP A 25 -6.45 13.41 4.87
C ASP A 25 -6.46 13.77 3.37
N ASP A 26 -5.48 13.27 2.61
CA ASP A 26 -5.37 13.42 1.15
C ASP A 26 -6.58 12.90 0.36
N LEU A 27 -7.25 11.88 0.90
CA LEU A 27 -8.41 11.23 0.29
C LEU A 27 -9.74 11.78 0.84
N GLY A 28 -9.72 12.51 1.95
CA GLY A 28 -10.93 12.90 2.68
C GLY A 28 -11.64 11.71 3.33
N GLU A 29 -10.91 10.65 3.65
CA GLU A 29 -11.45 9.37 4.12
C GLU A 29 -11.21 9.15 5.62
N ILE A 30 -11.92 8.18 6.21
CA ILE A 30 -11.75 7.83 7.61
C ILE A 30 -10.39 7.14 7.81
N PRO A 31 -9.53 7.60 8.75
CA PRO A 31 -8.20 7.04 8.94
C PRO A 31 -8.18 5.53 9.22
N TRP A 32 -9.18 5.01 9.92
CA TRP A 32 -9.26 3.59 10.24
C TRP A 32 -9.50 2.73 9.00
N ASP A 33 -10.35 3.18 8.08
CA ASP A 33 -10.62 2.50 6.81
C ASP A 33 -9.40 2.50 5.90
N VAL A 34 -8.67 3.62 5.86
CA VAL A 34 -7.40 3.74 5.12
C VAL A 34 -6.32 2.85 5.72
N LEU A 35 -6.23 2.75 7.04
CA LEU A 35 -5.29 1.84 7.70
C LEU A 35 -5.58 0.37 7.37
N GLU A 36 -6.86 -0.03 7.38
CA GLU A 36 -7.28 -1.37 6.94
C GLU A 36 -6.91 -1.63 5.48
N ALA A 37 -7.11 -0.66 4.59
CA ALA A 37 -6.73 -0.74 3.19
C ALA A 37 -5.21 -0.88 3.01
N CYS A 38 -4.41 -0.03 3.69
CA CYS A 38 -2.95 -0.10 3.70
C CYS A 38 -2.44 -1.48 4.18
N ARG A 39 -3.00 -2.00 5.28
CA ARG A 39 -2.67 -3.34 5.79
C ARG A 39 -3.07 -4.45 4.82
N THR A 40 -4.20 -4.31 4.14
CA THR A 40 -4.64 -5.25 3.11
C THR A 40 -3.66 -5.27 1.94
N LEU A 41 -3.20 -4.10 1.47
CA LEU A 41 -2.15 -4.00 0.45
C LEU A 41 -0.82 -4.62 0.91
N ALA A 42 -0.46 -4.46 2.19
CA ALA A 42 0.73 -5.09 2.77
C ALA A 42 0.62 -6.63 2.81
N ARG A 43 -0.54 -7.16 3.22
CA ARG A 43 -0.83 -8.60 3.19
C ARG A 43 -0.78 -9.16 1.75
N LYS A 44 -1.29 -8.41 0.78
CA LYS A 44 -1.24 -8.73 -0.67
C LYS A 44 0.18 -8.53 -1.28
N ARG A 45 1.18 -8.15 -0.47
CA ARG A 45 2.56 -7.85 -0.92
C ARG A 45 2.65 -6.77 -2.01
N VAL A 46 1.69 -5.85 -2.03
CA VAL A 46 1.66 -4.67 -2.92
C VAL A 46 2.31 -3.46 -2.23
N ALA A 47 2.14 -3.35 -0.92
CA ALA A 47 2.77 -2.33 -0.07
C ALA A 47 3.65 -2.98 1.00
N GLU A 48 4.46 -2.16 1.66
CA GLU A 48 5.23 -2.53 2.84
C GLU A 48 4.81 -1.65 4.00
N GLU A 49 4.64 -2.24 5.19
CA GLU A 49 4.46 -1.50 6.45
C GLU A 49 5.82 -1.31 7.12
N GLY A 50 6.10 -0.09 7.57
CA GLY A 50 7.33 0.23 8.29
C GLY A 50 7.35 -0.39 9.69
N THR A 51 8.54 -0.55 10.26
CA THR A 51 8.73 -1.12 11.61
C THR A 51 9.28 -0.07 12.57
N GLY A 52 9.17 -0.33 13.88
CA GLY A 52 9.67 0.58 14.91
C GLY A 52 9.02 1.97 14.84
N LYS A 53 9.84 3.02 14.61
CA LYS A 53 9.37 4.41 14.48
C LYS A 53 8.53 4.67 13.22
N LEU A 54 8.67 3.80 12.21
CA LEU A 54 7.90 3.86 10.96
C LEU A 54 6.66 2.97 11.01
N ARG A 55 6.30 2.44 12.18
CA ARG A 55 5.03 1.74 12.36
C ARG A 55 3.89 2.66 11.91
N SER A 56 2.91 2.10 11.22
CA SER A 56 1.81 2.85 10.59
C SER A 56 2.20 3.74 9.41
N HIS A 57 3.44 3.65 8.92
CA HIS A 57 3.82 4.22 7.63
C HIS A 57 3.87 3.12 6.57
N PHE A 58 3.47 3.48 5.36
CA PHE A 58 3.36 2.56 4.24
C PHE A 58 4.06 3.13 3.02
N ARG A 59 4.59 2.25 2.20
CA ARG A 59 5.11 2.57 0.86
C ARG A 59 4.72 1.50 -0.13
N LEU A 60 4.72 1.82 -1.41
CA LEU A 60 4.56 0.79 -2.43
C LEU A 60 5.80 -0.11 -2.43
N ARG A 61 5.56 -1.41 -2.53
CA ARG A 61 6.63 -2.36 -2.79
C ARG A 61 7.10 -2.11 -4.22
N SER A 62 8.31 -1.59 -4.39
CA SER A 62 8.89 -1.41 -5.71
C SER A 62 8.91 -2.77 -6.41
N ALA A 63 8.19 -2.90 -7.52
CA ALA A 63 8.10 -4.13 -8.30
C ALA A 63 9.39 -4.41 -9.09
N LEU A 64 10.55 -3.99 -8.57
CA LEU A 64 11.87 -4.33 -9.10
C LEU A 64 12.16 -5.80 -8.79
N GLY A 65 11.41 -6.70 -9.42
CA GLY A 65 11.50 -8.14 -9.19
C GLY A 65 10.29 -8.99 -9.59
N ARG A 66 9.19 -8.44 -10.13
CA ARG A 66 8.19 -9.30 -10.81
C ARG A 66 8.65 -9.61 -12.24
N THR A 67 9.63 -10.49 -12.35
CA THR A 67 9.66 -11.44 -13.46
C THR A 67 8.84 -12.66 -13.02
N ASP A 68 7.54 -12.47 -12.82
CA ASP A 68 6.63 -13.60 -12.97
C ASP A 68 6.52 -13.77 -14.48
N LYS A 69 7.43 -14.59 -15.04
CA LYS A 69 7.15 -15.26 -16.31
C LYS A 69 5.81 -15.95 -16.10
N VAL A 70 4.77 -15.38 -16.68
CA VAL A 70 3.57 -16.13 -17.01
C VAL A 70 3.96 -17.07 -18.15
N ASP A 71 4.58 -18.20 -17.78
CA ASP A 71 4.67 -19.36 -18.66
C ASP A 71 3.24 -19.92 -18.79
N PHE A 72 2.51 -19.39 -19.77
CA PHE A 72 1.36 -20.08 -20.34
C PHE A 72 1.92 -21.30 -21.10
N THR A 73 2.08 -22.42 -20.40
CA THR A 73 2.31 -23.71 -21.03
C THR A 73 0.98 -24.25 -21.55
N ALA A 74 0.93 -24.34 -22.88
CA ALA A 74 0.23 -25.27 -23.78
C ALA A 74 -1.22 -25.66 -23.47
#